data_AF-A0AAD7UG47-F1
#
_entry.id   AF-A0AAD7UG47-F1
#
_cell.length_a   1.000
_cell.length_b   1.000
_cell.length_c   1.000
_cell.angle_alpha   90.00
_cell.angle_beta   90.00
_cell.angle_gamma   90.00
#
_symmetry.space_group_name_H-M   'P 1'
#
loop_
_entity.id
_entity.type
_entity.pdbx_description
1 polymer ?
#
loop_
_entity_poly.entity_id
_entity_poly.type
_entity_poly.pdbx_seq_one_letter_code
_entity_poly.pdbx_strand_id
1 'polypeptide(L)'
;MAAAGAAAAADGVVEDEEEDTIRHASSFATLVDNNDQEEEEEEVSSSSPPPPPPTPAQTSRGSSKNKNKKKKKKKNPTTKQTSPATEEDEEAVLAAAMREAAVARDSPGEAPRPSYLRFDVSRLDADRELRSRLGESSARRRLDRKRRGVFPEAFDGDFGEPPSFARGGARWDGADAVASDDWARASRELAACRGDPNELATLCARRPFHAPSLVATAVAACALGRADLAEALVRRALRAYTTGDAARHKVLAGTFRANEASAAPLFEAAFLAARLAAMKGAPETAANLFRFCLSLDPGTDPKGVLLRLPADLLDADDLDALDDLVAASPDVPCACLCRSLAFLRKADRPAAIDALADAFLKFPHLLLCLLDACEIVADSSNFRDVLWHDHFRKHNWMNNQKNSYAALALPRALDVACLRTRRAWKRNVDILLAAAKRVVDDPVRESDRLEKVRHVDRVWSTGPMVKYARCPVSDFQDTFEHLGPDAAAGLDDSLLAPEAAARYRDLRTNRGGLVPDHRGGDVLLMDLLAHLPPDLQAHYQAQAEAGVPPAELEASLLQLLA
;
A
#
# COMPACT_ATOMS: atom_id res chain seq x y z
N MET A 1 -80.12 18.58 -0.68
CA MET A 1 -79.17 17.65 -1.33
C MET A 1 -78.17 17.27 -0.25
N ALA A 2 -78.23 16.10 0.38
CA ALA A 2 -78.14 14.72 -0.15
C ALA A 2 -76.69 14.38 -0.59
N ALA A 3 -76.02 13.34 -0.07
CA ALA A 3 -76.43 12.36 0.95
C ALA A 3 -75.23 11.71 1.71
N ALA A 4 -75.55 10.76 2.60
CA ALA A 4 -74.73 9.91 3.49
C ALA A 4 -73.57 9.12 2.82
N GLY A 5 -72.69 8.41 3.53
CA GLY A 5 -72.61 8.04 4.98
C GLY A 5 -71.18 7.57 5.39
N ALA A 6 -70.85 7.49 6.69
CA ALA A 6 -70.99 6.30 7.57
C ALA A 6 -70.06 5.11 7.14
N ALA A 7 -68.99 4.75 7.88
CA ALA A 7 -68.94 3.99 9.15
C ALA A 7 -69.14 2.47 8.97
N ALA A 8 -68.52 1.52 9.69
CA ALA A 8 -67.40 1.50 10.66
C ALA A 8 -66.96 0.02 10.93
N ALA A 9 -66.02 -0.21 11.87
CA ALA A 9 -65.46 -1.52 12.32
C ALA A 9 -64.62 -2.28 11.27
N ALA A 10 -63.47 -2.91 11.56
CA ALA A 10 -62.87 -3.53 12.76
C ALA A 10 -63.29 -4.99 13.03
N ASP A 11 -62.35 -5.90 12.80
CA ASP A 11 -62.20 -7.16 13.55
C ASP A 11 -60.70 -7.53 13.55
N GLY A 12 -60.27 -8.48 14.40
CA GLY A 12 -58.85 -8.85 14.57
C GLY A 12 -58.62 -10.35 14.73
N VAL A 13 -57.39 -10.78 14.43
CA VAL A 13 -56.87 -12.13 14.70
C VAL A 13 -55.50 -12.00 15.38
N VAL A 14 -55.15 -12.98 16.19
CA VAL A 14 -54.14 -12.95 17.25
C VAL A 14 -53.27 -14.21 17.19
N GLU A 15 -51.99 -14.10 17.58
CA GLU A 15 -51.00 -15.20 17.72
C GLU A 15 -50.65 -15.93 16.39
N ASP A 16 -49.50 -16.57 16.20
CA ASP A 16 -48.54 -17.18 17.14
C ASP A 16 -47.10 -16.58 17.12
N GLU A 17 -46.30 -16.99 18.11
CA GLU A 17 -44.86 -16.80 18.21
C GLU A 17 -44.09 -17.95 17.52
N GLU A 18 -42.91 -17.67 16.93
CA GLU A 18 -41.75 -18.58 17.07
C GLU A 18 -40.44 -17.83 16.80
N GLU A 19 -39.42 -18.07 17.64
CA GLU A 19 -38.06 -17.59 17.42
C GLU A 19 -37.31 -18.53 16.46
N ASP A 20 -36.50 -18.01 15.55
CA ASP A 20 -35.31 -18.77 15.12
C ASP A 20 -34.10 -17.87 14.86
N THR A 21 -32.93 -18.30 15.33
CA THR A 21 -31.73 -17.46 15.49
C THR A 21 -30.58 -17.95 14.62
N ILE A 22 -30.82 -17.97 13.30
CA ILE A 22 -29.84 -18.45 12.31
C ILE A 22 -28.61 -17.53 12.25
N ARG A 23 -27.62 -17.84 13.10
CA ARG A 23 -26.26 -17.34 13.03
C ARG A 23 -25.58 -17.90 11.78
N HIS A 24 -25.40 -17.07 10.75
CA HIS A 24 -24.54 -17.43 9.60
C HIS A 24 -23.05 -17.45 10.00
N ALA A 25 -22.66 -18.55 10.66
CA ALA A 25 -21.26 -18.92 10.84
C ALA A 25 -20.64 -19.36 9.50
N SER A 26 -19.35 -19.09 9.32
CA SER A 26 -18.63 -19.33 8.06
C SER A 26 -18.40 -20.81 7.78
N SER A 27 -19.19 -21.40 6.88
CA SER A 27 -18.97 -22.77 6.38
C SER A 27 -18.03 -22.78 5.17
N PHE A 28 -16.72 -22.89 5.45
CA PHE A 28 -15.68 -23.13 4.44
C PHE A 28 -14.80 -24.35 4.82
N ALA A 29 -15.35 -25.27 5.62
CA ALA A 29 -14.62 -26.30 6.34
C ALA A 29 -15.01 -27.74 5.99
N THR A 30 -15.82 -27.94 4.94
CA THR A 30 -16.42 -29.24 4.57
C THR A 30 -16.22 -29.63 3.10
N LEU A 31 -15.19 -29.09 2.45
CA LEU A 31 -14.82 -29.38 1.05
C LEU A 31 -13.55 -30.22 0.88
N VAL A 32 -13.12 -30.91 1.95
CA VAL A 32 -12.01 -31.87 1.96
C VAL A 32 -12.42 -33.08 2.79
N ASP A 33 -13.12 -34.02 2.14
CA ASP A 33 -13.04 -35.49 2.30
C ASP A 33 -14.32 -36.15 1.76
N ASN A 34 -14.22 -36.75 0.57
CA ASN A 34 -15.04 -37.86 0.04
C ASN A 34 -14.73 -38.04 -1.45
N ASN A 35 -13.83 -38.97 -1.80
CA ASN A 35 -13.94 -39.80 -3.01
C ASN A 35 -12.95 -40.98 -2.96
N ASP A 36 -13.39 -42.12 -2.46
CA ASP A 36 -12.72 -43.41 -2.55
C ASP A 36 -13.76 -44.48 -2.94
N GLN A 37 -13.36 -45.44 -3.79
CA GLN A 37 -14.07 -46.69 -4.16
C GLN A 37 -15.39 -46.52 -4.95
N GLU A 38 -15.77 -47.38 -5.92
CA GLU A 38 -15.23 -48.64 -6.50
C GLU A 38 -15.24 -48.52 -8.06
N GLU A 39 -14.64 -49.37 -8.90
CA GLU A 39 -14.94 -50.80 -9.18
C GLU A 39 -13.68 -51.62 -9.56
N GLU A 40 -13.82 -52.95 -9.53
CA GLU A 40 -12.77 -53.96 -9.79
C GLU A 40 -12.85 -54.53 -11.22
N GLU A 41 -11.74 -55.10 -11.73
CA GLU A 41 -11.73 -56.50 -12.21
C GLU A 41 -10.28 -57.04 -12.38
N GLU A 42 -10.19 -58.38 -12.41
CA GLU A 42 -9.06 -59.31 -12.20
C GLU A 42 -7.82 -59.16 -13.14
N GLU A 43 -6.64 -59.79 -12.97
CA GLU A 43 -6.32 -61.15 -12.49
C GLU A 43 -4.95 -61.32 -11.75
N VAL A 44 -4.92 -62.38 -10.92
CA VAL A 44 -3.85 -63.23 -10.34
C VAL A 44 -2.36 -63.10 -10.83
N SER A 45 -1.30 -63.43 -10.08
CA SER A 45 -1.18 -64.37 -8.92
C SER A 45 0.14 -64.27 -8.10
N SER A 46 0.07 -64.67 -6.81
CA SER A 46 1.14 -65.32 -5.99
C SER A 46 2.42 -64.53 -5.62
N SER A 47 3.05 -64.67 -4.44
CA SER A 47 2.68 -65.36 -3.18
C SER A 47 3.44 -64.76 -1.98
N SER A 48 2.92 -64.96 -0.75
CA SER A 48 3.47 -64.56 0.56
C SER A 48 3.40 -65.75 1.54
N PRO A 49 3.62 -65.65 2.88
CA PRO A 49 4.47 -64.78 3.71
C PRO A 49 5.62 -65.67 4.31
N PRO A 50 5.84 -65.94 5.64
CA PRO A 50 5.79 -65.13 6.87
C PRO A 50 7.10 -65.13 7.74
N PRO A 51 7.18 -64.26 8.78
CA PRO A 51 8.26 -64.16 9.80
C PRO A 51 7.77 -64.74 11.18
N PRO A 52 8.12 -64.26 12.42
CA PRO A 52 9.19 -63.40 12.99
C PRO A 52 9.84 -64.08 14.25
N PRO A 53 10.00 -63.48 15.47
CA PRO A 53 10.61 -62.22 15.99
C PRO A 53 11.83 -62.56 16.94
N PRO A 54 12.25 -61.83 18.02
CA PRO A 54 12.09 -60.43 18.49
C PRO A 54 13.45 -59.70 18.85
N THR A 55 13.35 -58.63 19.66
CA THR A 55 14.37 -57.67 20.21
C THR A 55 15.27 -58.25 21.35
N PRO A 56 16.20 -57.53 22.07
CA PRO A 56 16.45 -56.06 22.17
C PRO A 56 17.91 -55.52 22.38
N ALA A 57 18.02 -54.19 22.48
CA ALA A 57 18.89 -53.36 23.38
C ALA A 57 20.44 -53.16 23.23
N GLN A 58 20.82 -51.87 23.35
CA GLN A 58 21.92 -51.27 24.17
C GLN A 58 23.43 -51.39 23.84
N THR A 59 24.04 -50.19 23.67
CA THR A 59 25.49 -49.84 23.87
C THR A 59 26.50 -50.46 22.87
N SER A 60 27.76 -50.00 22.74
CA SER A 60 28.55 -48.97 23.45
C SER A 60 29.50 -48.20 22.49
N ARG A 61 30.35 -47.29 23.01
CA ARG A 61 31.35 -46.51 22.22
C ARG A 61 32.68 -47.27 22.06
N GLY A 62 33.25 -47.35 20.86
CA GLY A 62 34.67 -47.70 20.63
C GLY A 62 34.96 -48.19 19.20
N SER A 63 35.69 -47.49 18.31
CA SER A 63 37.10 -47.03 18.37
C SER A 63 38.17 -48.11 18.10
N SER A 64 38.33 -48.55 16.84
CA SER A 64 39.63 -48.67 16.15
C SER A 64 39.44 -49.08 14.67
N LYS A 65 40.18 -48.67 13.62
CA LYS A 65 41.49 -48.00 13.39
C LYS A 65 42.61 -48.92 12.87
N ASN A 66 42.59 -49.24 11.57
CA ASN A 66 43.81 -49.47 10.75
C ASN A 66 43.49 -49.14 9.27
N LYS A 67 44.16 -48.17 8.64
CA LYS A 67 45.51 -48.20 8.05
C LYS A 67 45.61 -49.03 6.75
N ASN A 68 45.66 -48.34 5.62
CA ASN A 68 46.90 -48.14 4.86
C ASN A 68 46.73 -46.96 3.87
N LYS A 69 47.72 -46.23 3.34
CA LYS A 69 49.17 -45.98 3.59
C LYS A 69 49.72 -45.50 2.22
N LYS A 70 49.72 -44.19 1.92
CA LYS A 70 50.78 -43.22 2.30
C LYS A 70 52.00 -43.24 1.38
N LYS A 71 52.14 -42.18 0.57
CA LYS A 71 53.38 -41.39 0.33
C LYS A 71 52.92 -39.95 -0.01
N LYS A 72 53.34 -38.86 0.66
CA LYS A 72 54.68 -38.32 1.02
C LYS A 72 55.28 -37.45 -0.11
N LYS A 73 55.89 -36.27 0.16
CA LYS A 73 56.00 -35.43 1.39
C LYS A 73 56.73 -34.09 1.06
N LYS A 74 56.77 -33.18 2.06
CA LYS A 74 57.75 -32.08 2.35
C LYS A 74 57.49 -30.74 1.63
N LYS A 75 57.72 -29.56 2.24
CA LYS A 75 57.98 -29.09 3.64
C LYS A 75 57.87 -27.54 3.62
N ASN A 76 57.44 -26.72 4.61
CA ASN A 76 57.64 -26.62 6.08
C ASN A 76 59.11 -26.49 6.54
N PRO A 77 59.46 -25.82 7.67
CA PRO A 77 58.64 -25.34 8.81
C PRO A 77 58.67 -23.79 8.96
N THR A 78 58.27 -23.10 10.05
CA THR A 78 57.79 -23.48 11.41
C THR A 78 56.47 -22.71 11.73
N THR A 79 56.05 -22.19 12.90
CA THR A 79 56.54 -22.04 14.31
C THR A 79 55.35 -22.29 15.27
N LYS A 80 55.54 -22.20 16.61
CA LYS A 80 54.48 -22.31 17.65
C LYS A 80 54.88 -21.62 18.96
N GLN A 81 53.91 -21.04 19.66
CA GLN A 81 53.66 -21.08 21.13
C GLN A 81 52.32 -20.32 21.37
N THR A 82 51.29 -20.69 22.15
CA THR A 82 50.96 -21.62 23.27
C THR A 82 51.08 -21.09 24.71
N SER A 83 49.97 -20.58 25.24
CA SER A 83 49.53 -20.70 26.65
C SER A 83 47.99 -20.50 26.74
N PRO A 84 47.27 -21.06 27.74
CA PRO A 84 45.79 -21.00 27.81
C PRO A 84 45.23 -20.18 28.98
N ALA A 85 44.52 -19.10 28.64
CA ALA A 85 43.57 -18.27 29.42
C ALA A 85 43.00 -17.25 28.40
N THR A 86 41.74 -16.80 28.41
CA THR A 86 40.67 -16.88 29.43
C THR A 86 39.32 -16.94 28.68
N GLU A 87 38.48 -17.98 28.89
CA GLU A 87 37.18 -18.05 28.19
C GLU A 87 36.15 -17.04 28.75
N GLU A 88 36.27 -16.67 30.04
CA GLU A 88 35.46 -15.62 30.67
C GLU A 88 35.74 -14.22 30.09
N ASP A 89 36.96 -13.94 29.63
CA ASP A 89 37.31 -12.68 28.95
C ASP A 89 36.70 -12.62 27.54
N GLU A 90 36.58 -13.74 26.81
CA GLU A 90 35.97 -13.73 25.48
C GLU A 90 34.46 -13.42 25.57
N GLU A 91 33.73 -13.97 26.56
CA GLU A 91 32.33 -13.59 26.79
C GLU A 91 32.20 -12.16 27.34
N ALA A 92 33.09 -11.72 28.23
CA ALA A 92 33.10 -10.34 28.71
C ALA A 92 33.39 -9.32 27.59
N VAL A 93 34.32 -9.63 26.67
CA VAL A 93 34.63 -8.81 25.49
C VAL A 93 33.49 -8.88 24.47
N LEU A 94 32.82 -10.02 24.28
CA LEU A 94 31.64 -10.10 23.40
C LEU A 94 30.46 -9.30 23.99
N ALA A 95 30.24 -9.37 25.29
CA ALA A 95 29.21 -8.58 25.99
C ALA A 95 29.55 -7.08 26.02
N ALA A 96 30.83 -6.73 26.15
CA ALA A 96 31.31 -5.35 25.99
C ALA A 96 31.08 -4.86 24.55
N ALA A 97 31.46 -5.64 23.53
CA ALA A 97 31.24 -5.31 22.12
C ALA A 97 29.74 -5.25 21.76
N MET A 98 28.87 -6.06 22.38
CA MET A 98 27.42 -5.94 22.21
C MET A 98 26.85 -4.68 22.90
N ARG A 99 27.38 -4.31 24.08
CA ARG A 99 27.03 -3.03 24.73
C ARG A 99 27.55 -1.83 23.93
N GLU A 100 28.76 -1.90 23.41
CA GLU A 100 29.37 -0.86 22.58
C GLU A 100 28.66 -0.76 21.22
N ALA A 101 28.21 -1.87 20.62
CA ALA A 101 27.35 -1.88 19.44
C ALA A 101 25.91 -1.40 19.71
N ALA A 102 25.41 -1.51 20.94
CA ALA A 102 24.16 -0.88 21.35
C ALA A 102 24.34 0.63 21.54
N VAL A 103 25.39 1.06 22.25
CA VAL A 103 25.75 2.48 22.41
C VAL A 103 26.12 3.14 21.08
N ALA A 104 26.71 2.41 20.12
CA ALA A 104 26.98 2.92 18.77
C ALA A 104 25.73 3.05 17.88
N ARG A 105 24.56 2.51 18.30
CA ARG A 105 23.26 2.86 17.69
C ARG A 105 22.74 4.18 18.25
N ASP A 106 22.89 4.40 19.56
CA ASP A 106 22.54 5.64 20.24
C ASP A 106 23.68 6.67 20.14
N SER A 107 23.83 7.25 18.94
CA SER A 107 24.81 8.30 18.64
C SER A 107 24.78 9.42 19.70
N PRO A 108 25.89 9.66 20.44
CA PRO A 108 25.85 10.47 21.66
C PRO A 108 25.61 11.95 21.35
N GLY A 109 24.35 12.38 21.51
CA GLY A 109 23.94 13.78 21.38
C GLY A 109 22.63 14.02 20.62
N GLU A 110 22.09 13.04 19.90
CA GLU A 110 20.77 13.18 19.26
C GLU A 110 19.65 12.74 20.22
N ALA A 111 18.59 13.53 20.34
CA ALA A 111 17.43 13.19 21.19
C ALA A 111 16.75 11.90 20.67
N PRO A 112 16.15 11.07 21.55
CA PRO A 112 15.54 9.81 21.15
C PRO A 112 14.43 10.06 20.12
N ARG A 113 14.66 9.59 18.88
CA ARG A 113 13.76 9.89 17.76
C ARG A 113 12.34 9.39 18.02
N PRO A 114 11.30 10.18 17.70
CA PRO A 114 9.91 9.76 17.88
C PRO A 114 9.63 8.53 17.01
N SER A 115 8.73 7.66 17.48
CA SER A 115 8.56 6.33 16.87
C SER A 115 8.04 6.38 15.43
N TYR A 116 7.30 7.42 15.04
CA TYR A 116 6.89 7.65 13.65
C TYR A 116 8.05 8.00 12.67
N LEU A 117 9.27 8.27 13.15
CA LEU A 117 10.47 8.45 12.32
C LEU A 117 11.45 7.27 12.40
N ARG A 118 11.09 6.17 13.07
CA ARG A 118 11.94 4.98 13.19
C ARG A 118 11.80 4.07 11.97
N PHE A 119 12.84 4.05 11.15
CA PHE A 119 12.95 3.19 9.97
C PHE A 119 13.61 1.85 10.32
N ASP A 120 12.96 0.73 10.02
CA ASP A 120 13.53 -0.62 10.16
C ASP A 120 13.78 -1.27 8.80
N VAL A 121 15.06 -1.46 8.47
CA VAL A 121 15.55 -2.12 7.26
C VAL A 121 15.09 -3.58 7.18
N SER A 122 14.69 -4.21 8.30
CA SER A 122 14.14 -5.57 8.32
C SER A 122 12.72 -5.65 7.72
N ARG A 123 11.97 -4.55 7.71
CA ARG A 123 10.60 -4.38 7.19
C ARG A 123 10.58 -3.69 5.81
N LEU A 124 11.47 -4.11 4.91
CA LEU A 124 11.58 -3.62 3.51
C LEU A 124 11.13 -4.66 2.47
N ASP A 125 10.48 -5.73 2.90
CA ASP A 125 10.29 -6.97 2.14
C ASP A 125 8.79 -7.32 2.19
N ALA A 126 7.99 -6.64 1.35
CA ALA A 126 6.54 -6.79 1.33
C ALA A 126 6.11 -8.25 1.11
N ASP A 127 6.83 -8.98 0.25
CA ASP A 127 6.58 -10.39 0.01
C ASP A 127 6.86 -11.24 1.27
N ARG A 128 7.76 -10.82 2.18
CA ARG A 128 8.02 -11.47 3.48
C ARG A 128 6.95 -11.13 4.52
N GLU A 129 6.46 -9.89 4.54
CA GLU A 129 5.32 -9.50 5.38
C GLU A 129 4.07 -10.30 5.02
N LEU A 130 3.73 -10.38 3.72
CA LEU A 130 2.61 -11.19 3.22
C LEU A 130 2.77 -12.67 3.57
N ARG A 131 3.98 -13.25 3.44
CA ARG A 131 4.27 -14.62 3.91
C ARG A 131 4.03 -14.80 5.41
N SER A 132 4.33 -13.79 6.22
CA SER A 132 4.14 -13.83 7.68
C SER A 132 2.67 -13.65 8.08
N ARG A 133 1.88 -12.89 7.30
CA ARG A 133 0.46 -12.61 7.57
C ARG A 133 -0.50 -13.66 6.97
N LEU A 134 -0.14 -14.27 5.85
CA LEU A 134 -0.98 -15.23 5.11
C LEU A 134 -0.48 -16.70 5.18
N GLY A 135 0.65 -16.94 5.85
CA GLY A 135 1.27 -18.26 5.97
C GLY A 135 2.01 -18.74 4.73
N GLU A 136 2.94 -19.69 4.90
CA GLU A 136 3.86 -20.14 3.85
C GLU A 136 3.17 -20.75 2.61
N SER A 137 1.97 -21.31 2.79
CA SER A 137 1.14 -21.88 1.72
C SER A 137 0.83 -20.88 0.60
N SER A 138 0.75 -19.59 0.91
CA SER A 138 0.36 -18.53 -0.03
C SER A 138 1.46 -18.15 -1.03
N ALA A 139 2.73 -18.44 -0.76
CA ALA A 139 3.86 -17.88 -1.52
C ALA A 139 5.05 -18.85 -1.67
N ARG A 140 4.84 -19.95 -2.41
CA ARG A 140 5.91 -20.86 -2.85
C ARG A 140 6.88 -20.22 -3.86
N ARG A 141 7.78 -19.34 -3.42
CA ARG A 141 8.98 -18.93 -4.17
C ARG A 141 10.23 -19.01 -3.28
N ARG A 142 11.19 -19.87 -3.66
CA ARG A 142 12.48 -20.01 -2.98
C ARG A 142 13.34 -18.79 -3.28
N LEU A 143 13.84 -18.13 -2.24
CA LEU A 143 14.78 -17.01 -2.34
C LEU A 143 16.14 -17.46 -1.76
N ASP A 144 17.09 -17.78 -2.64
CA ASP A 144 18.42 -18.25 -2.21
C ASP A 144 19.27 -17.09 -1.65
N ARG A 145 20.08 -17.36 -0.63
CA ARG A 145 20.42 -16.37 0.41
C ARG A 145 21.74 -15.63 0.15
N LYS A 146 21.78 -14.81 -0.90
CA LYS A 146 22.86 -13.83 -1.14
C LYS A 146 22.32 -12.39 -1.03
N ARG A 147 22.43 -11.74 0.14
CA ARG A 147 22.06 -10.31 0.30
C ARG A 147 23.30 -9.41 0.32
N ARG A 148 23.41 -8.51 -0.67
CA ARG A 148 24.30 -7.33 -0.66
C ARG A 148 23.54 -6.09 -1.13
N GLY A 149 22.86 -5.43 -0.20
CA GLY A 149 22.07 -4.22 -0.43
C GLY A 149 21.53 -3.63 0.87
N VAL A 150 20.76 -2.54 0.77
CA VAL A 150 19.80 -2.09 1.81
C VAL A 150 18.43 -2.63 1.44
N PHE A 151 17.97 -2.25 0.24
CA PHE A 151 16.79 -2.81 -0.41
C PHE A 151 17.07 -4.24 -0.92
N PRO A 152 16.04 -5.10 -1.01
CA PRO A 152 16.18 -6.43 -1.58
C PRO A 152 16.62 -6.36 -3.06
N GLU A 153 17.35 -7.39 -3.49
CA GLU A 153 17.81 -7.51 -4.87
C GLU A 153 16.60 -7.68 -5.81
N ALA A 154 16.48 -6.79 -6.80
CA ALA A 154 15.44 -6.90 -7.84
C ALA A 154 15.69 -8.18 -8.63
N PHE A 155 14.67 -9.04 -8.75
CA PHE A 155 14.81 -10.40 -9.25
C PHE A 155 14.78 -10.47 -10.80
N ASP A 156 15.42 -9.50 -11.46
CA ASP A 156 15.23 -9.18 -12.88
C ASP A 156 16.50 -9.41 -13.70
N GLY A 157 16.84 -10.67 -14.01
CA GLY A 157 17.87 -11.02 -15.00
C GLY A 157 19.30 -10.50 -14.75
N ASP A 158 20.16 -10.68 -15.76
CA ASP A 158 21.61 -10.48 -15.68
C ASP A 158 22.06 -9.00 -15.85
N PHE A 159 21.28 -8.02 -15.36
CA PHE A 159 21.74 -6.62 -15.36
C PHE A 159 22.94 -6.38 -14.42
N GLY A 160 23.22 -7.31 -13.49
CA GLY A 160 24.41 -7.32 -12.65
C GLY A 160 24.38 -6.32 -11.48
N GLU A 161 25.55 -5.88 -11.03
CA GLU A 161 25.66 -4.85 -10.00
C GLU A 161 25.51 -3.44 -10.61
N PRO A 162 24.72 -2.54 -9.99
CA PRO A 162 24.58 -1.16 -10.43
C PRO A 162 25.94 -0.42 -10.46
N PRO A 163 26.17 0.46 -11.45
CA PRO A 163 27.47 1.11 -11.64
C PRO A 163 27.80 2.06 -10.50
N SER A 164 29.06 2.02 -10.05
CA SER A 164 29.61 3.06 -9.18
C SER A 164 29.74 4.39 -9.93
N PHE A 165 29.91 5.49 -9.20
CA PHE A 165 30.08 6.84 -9.77
C PHE A 165 31.12 6.91 -10.89
N ALA A 166 32.28 6.27 -10.70
CA ALA A 166 33.37 6.20 -11.70
C ALA A 166 33.04 5.34 -12.95
N ARG A 167 31.88 4.67 -12.97
CA ARG A 167 31.36 3.86 -14.09
C ARG A 167 30.02 4.39 -14.63
N GLY A 168 29.72 5.68 -14.42
CA GLY A 168 28.48 6.30 -14.92
C GLY A 168 27.29 6.22 -13.97
N GLY A 169 27.48 5.81 -12.72
CA GLY A 169 26.46 5.89 -11.67
C GLY A 169 26.30 7.28 -11.06
N ALA A 170 25.44 7.39 -10.06
CA ALA A 170 25.36 8.53 -9.13
C ALA A 170 26.02 8.17 -7.79
N ARG A 171 26.35 9.18 -6.97
CA ARG A 171 26.70 9.01 -5.56
C ARG A 171 26.01 10.07 -4.71
N TRP A 172 26.01 9.88 -3.40
CA TRP A 172 25.67 10.95 -2.46
C TRP A 172 26.93 11.57 -1.88
N ASP A 173 26.95 12.89 -1.78
CA ASP A 173 28.02 13.67 -1.17
C ASP A 173 27.38 14.63 -0.16
N GLY A 174 27.73 14.53 1.12
CA GLY A 174 26.99 15.20 2.18
C GLY A 174 25.51 14.78 2.24
N ALA A 175 24.62 15.65 1.75
CA ALA A 175 23.17 15.47 1.61
C ALA A 175 22.69 15.55 0.14
N ASP A 176 23.61 15.73 -0.82
CA ASP A 176 23.31 15.98 -2.22
C ASP A 176 23.64 14.79 -3.12
N ALA A 177 22.78 14.53 -4.12
CA ALA A 177 23.05 13.55 -5.17
C ALA A 177 23.99 14.15 -6.24
N VAL A 178 25.21 13.63 -6.31
CA VAL A 178 26.18 13.97 -7.35
C VAL A 178 26.06 12.96 -8.49
N ALA A 179 25.59 13.44 -9.64
CA ALA A 179 25.55 12.69 -10.90
C ALA A 179 26.92 12.69 -11.59
N SER A 180 27.26 11.60 -12.28
CA SER A 180 28.36 11.58 -13.25
C SER A 180 27.88 12.14 -14.60
N ASP A 181 28.80 12.51 -15.51
CA ASP A 181 28.46 13.05 -16.83
C ASP A 181 27.55 12.13 -17.65
N ASP A 182 27.72 10.81 -17.49
CA ASP A 182 26.92 9.80 -18.17
C ASP A 182 25.50 9.68 -17.59
N TRP A 183 25.36 9.83 -16.27
CA TRP A 183 24.07 9.95 -15.61
C TRP A 183 23.37 11.25 -16.01
N ALA A 184 24.07 12.38 -15.99
CA ALA A 184 23.56 13.68 -16.43
C ALA A 184 23.26 13.76 -17.93
N ARG A 185 23.83 12.85 -18.75
CA ARG A 185 23.40 12.64 -20.14
C ARG A 185 22.09 11.84 -20.21
N ALA A 186 22.00 10.72 -19.48
CA ALA A 186 20.78 9.93 -19.40
C ALA A 186 19.58 10.72 -18.82
N SER A 187 19.80 11.64 -17.88
CA SER A 187 18.74 12.53 -17.37
C SER A 187 18.27 13.57 -18.40
N ARG A 188 19.14 13.98 -19.34
CA ARG A 188 18.75 14.84 -20.48
C ARG A 188 18.06 14.05 -21.59
N GLU A 189 18.46 12.80 -21.83
CA GLU A 189 17.75 11.88 -22.72
C GLU A 189 16.32 11.63 -22.18
N LEU A 190 16.16 11.39 -20.87
CA LEU A 190 14.84 11.25 -20.23
C LEU A 190 13.94 12.48 -20.44
N ALA A 191 14.49 13.69 -20.32
CA ALA A 191 13.74 14.92 -20.56
C ALA A 191 13.30 15.10 -22.03
N ALA A 192 13.94 14.42 -22.98
CA ALA A 192 13.52 14.41 -24.37
C ALA A 192 12.35 13.44 -24.63
N CYS A 193 12.20 12.37 -23.84
CA CYS A 193 11.22 11.29 -24.07
C CYS A 193 9.75 11.68 -23.85
N ARG A 194 9.47 12.88 -23.32
CA ARG A 194 8.12 13.48 -23.11
C ARG A 194 7.06 12.65 -22.36
N GLY A 195 7.38 11.45 -21.89
CA GLY A 195 6.46 10.53 -21.22
C GLY A 195 6.01 9.33 -22.06
N ASP A 196 6.52 9.13 -23.29
CA ASP A 196 6.20 7.92 -24.08
C ASP A 196 6.72 6.65 -23.37
N PRO A 197 5.86 5.69 -23.00
CA PRO A 197 6.28 4.44 -22.36
C PRO A 197 7.34 3.66 -23.14
N ASN A 198 7.36 3.72 -24.47
CA ASN A 198 8.30 2.98 -25.32
C ASN A 198 9.67 3.65 -25.42
N GLU A 199 9.72 4.98 -25.51
CA GLU A 199 11.00 5.70 -25.42
C GLU A 199 11.60 5.57 -24.01
N LEU A 200 10.77 5.64 -22.97
CA LEU A 200 11.14 5.38 -21.58
C LEU A 200 11.70 3.96 -21.38
N ALA A 201 11.02 2.94 -21.94
CA ALA A 201 11.47 1.56 -21.90
C ALA A 201 12.80 1.36 -22.66
N THR A 202 12.94 1.95 -23.84
CA THR A 202 14.17 1.94 -24.65
C THR A 202 15.34 2.62 -23.92
N LEU A 203 15.07 3.71 -23.20
CA LEU A 203 16.07 4.38 -22.36
C LEU A 203 16.47 3.50 -21.18
N CYS A 204 15.53 2.81 -20.52
CA CYS A 204 15.83 1.85 -19.46
C CYS A 204 16.62 0.63 -19.96
N ALA A 205 16.34 0.12 -21.16
CA ALA A 205 17.12 -0.94 -21.80
C ALA A 205 18.59 -0.52 -21.99
N ARG A 206 18.81 0.71 -22.47
CA ARG A 206 20.14 1.30 -22.70
C ARG A 206 20.85 1.73 -21.41
N ARG A 207 20.11 2.03 -20.33
CA ARG A 207 20.61 2.56 -19.05
C ARG A 207 19.92 1.86 -17.86
N PRO A 208 20.17 0.56 -17.62
CA PRO A 208 19.38 -0.28 -16.69
C PRO A 208 19.43 0.11 -15.20
N PHE A 209 20.22 1.11 -14.83
CA PHE A 209 20.32 1.64 -13.46
C PHE A 209 20.17 3.17 -13.36
N HIS A 210 19.78 3.86 -14.44
CA HIS A 210 19.45 5.29 -14.36
C HIS A 210 18.09 5.45 -13.66
N ALA A 211 18.14 5.66 -12.35
CA ALA A 211 16.97 5.61 -11.49
C ALA A 211 15.81 6.56 -11.88
N PRO A 212 16.03 7.80 -12.37
CA PRO A 212 14.93 8.66 -12.81
C PRO A 212 14.13 8.07 -13.98
N SER A 213 14.76 7.39 -14.94
CA SER A 213 14.01 6.75 -16.04
C SER A 213 13.35 5.45 -15.60
N LEU A 214 13.96 4.69 -14.68
CA LEU A 214 13.31 3.53 -14.05
C LEU A 214 12.03 3.95 -13.30
N VAL A 215 12.06 5.07 -12.57
CA VAL A 215 10.90 5.63 -11.85
C VAL A 215 9.84 6.13 -12.84
N ALA A 216 10.21 6.91 -13.86
CA ALA A 216 9.25 7.37 -14.88
C ALA A 216 8.58 6.19 -15.61
N THR A 217 9.35 5.16 -15.96
CA THR A 217 8.81 3.93 -16.58
C THR A 217 7.92 3.15 -15.62
N ALA A 218 8.22 3.16 -14.31
CA ALA A 218 7.38 2.53 -13.29
C ALA A 218 6.04 3.27 -13.10
N VAL A 219 6.04 4.60 -13.13
CA VAL A 219 4.79 5.41 -13.10
C VAL A 219 3.93 5.10 -14.33
N ALA A 220 4.54 5.05 -15.53
CA ALA A 220 3.84 4.65 -16.75
C ALA A 220 3.29 3.21 -16.64
N ALA A 221 4.10 2.25 -16.18
CA ALA A 221 3.67 0.86 -15.98
C ALA A 221 2.51 0.74 -14.98
N CYS A 222 2.51 1.51 -13.89
CA CYS A 222 1.38 1.60 -12.96
C CYS A 222 0.09 2.10 -13.63
N ALA A 223 0.18 3.16 -14.43
CA ALA A 223 -0.96 3.71 -15.17
C ALA A 223 -1.49 2.73 -16.24
N LEU A 224 -0.63 1.85 -16.76
CA LEU A 224 -1.00 0.72 -17.63
C LEU A 224 -1.43 -0.54 -16.86
N GLY A 225 -1.63 -0.46 -15.54
CA GLY A 225 -2.04 -1.58 -14.67
C GLY A 225 -0.96 -2.63 -14.39
N ARG A 226 0.25 -2.49 -14.92
CA ARG A 226 1.38 -3.45 -14.80
C ARG A 226 2.19 -3.20 -13.51
N ALA A 227 1.51 -3.22 -12.36
CA ALA A 227 2.10 -2.89 -11.05
C ALA A 227 3.29 -3.81 -10.64
N ASP A 228 3.27 -5.09 -11.02
CA ASP A 228 4.40 -6.02 -10.77
C ASP A 228 5.70 -5.56 -11.46
N LEU A 229 5.59 -5.05 -12.69
CA LEU A 229 6.70 -4.53 -13.47
C LEU A 229 7.17 -3.16 -12.92
N ALA A 230 6.26 -2.31 -12.46
CA ALA A 230 6.60 -1.08 -11.77
C ALA A 230 7.41 -1.35 -10.49
N GLU A 231 7.01 -2.35 -9.68
CA GLU A 231 7.73 -2.75 -8.46
C GLU A 231 9.14 -3.29 -8.76
N ALA A 232 9.31 -4.02 -9.86
CA ALA A 232 10.60 -4.49 -10.35
C ALA A 232 11.56 -3.32 -10.66
N LEU A 233 11.09 -2.35 -11.45
CA LEU A 233 11.81 -1.13 -11.81
C LEU A 233 12.14 -0.25 -10.58
N VAL A 234 11.21 -0.09 -9.64
CA VAL A 234 11.39 0.72 -8.43
C VAL A 234 12.41 0.11 -7.47
N ARG A 235 12.38 -1.22 -7.23
CA ARG A 235 13.45 -1.90 -6.47
C ARG A 235 14.83 -1.63 -7.10
N ARG A 236 14.91 -1.68 -8.44
CA ARG A 236 16.15 -1.43 -9.20
C ARG A 236 16.63 0.03 -9.07
N ALA A 237 15.71 1.00 -9.08
CA ALA A 237 15.99 2.41 -8.84
C ALA A 237 16.52 2.68 -7.42
N LEU A 238 15.86 2.11 -6.40
CA LEU A 238 16.29 2.20 -5.00
C LEU A 238 17.64 1.53 -4.74
N ARG A 239 17.93 0.41 -5.44
CA ARG A 239 19.25 -0.23 -5.44
C ARG A 239 20.33 0.70 -6.00
N ALA A 240 20.06 1.37 -7.12
CA ALA A 240 21.01 2.30 -7.74
C ALA A 240 21.38 3.48 -6.82
N TYR A 241 20.42 4.03 -6.06
CA TYR A 241 20.66 5.09 -5.07
C TYR A 241 21.40 4.63 -3.79
N THR A 242 21.45 3.33 -3.49
CA THR A 242 22.08 2.78 -2.27
C THR A 242 23.43 2.10 -2.51
N THR A 243 24.05 2.35 -3.66
CA THR A 243 25.36 1.80 -4.08
C THR A 243 26.56 2.35 -3.33
N GLY A 244 26.54 3.64 -2.97
CA GLY A 244 27.65 4.26 -2.25
C GLY A 244 27.62 3.94 -0.76
N ASP A 245 28.71 3.37 -0.22
CA ASP A 245 28.79 2.95 1.19
C ASP A 245 28.46 4.07 2.18
N ALA A 246 28.88 5.31 1.91
CA ALA A 246 28.57 6.48 2.73
C ALA A 246 27.06 6.80 2.79
N ALA A 247 26.33 6.62 1.67
CA ALA A 247 24.89 6.77 1.63
C ALA A 247 24.21 5.60 2.34
N ARG A 248 24.64 4.38 2.02
CA ARG A 248 24.16 3.13 2.62
C ARG A 248 24.26 3.17 4.14
N HIS A 249 25.38 3.60 4.71
CA HIS A 249 25.52 3.73 6.17
C HIS A 249 24.54 4.73 6.78
N LYS A 250 24.40 5.94 6.20
CA LYS A 250 23.44 6.95 6.68
C LYS A 250 21.98 6.50 6.57
N VAL A 251 21.63 5.81 5.49
CA VAL A 251 20.29 5.23 5.26
C VAL A 251 19.99 4.12 6.28
N LEU A 252 20.94 3.21 6.51
CA LEU A 252 20.84 2.15 7.53
C LEU A 252 20.71 2.72 8.97
N ALA A 253 21.29 3.90 9.23
CA ALA A 253 21.20 4.60 10.52
C ALA A 253 20.05 5.62 10.63
N GLY A 254 19.24 5.81 9.57
CA GLY A 254 18.20 6.85 9.51
C GLY A 254 18.69 8.30 9.68
N THR A 255 20.01 8.53 9.69
CA THR A 255 20.66 9.85 9.80
C THR A 255 20.72 10.57 8.45
N PHE A 256 20.27 9.91 7.38
CA PHE A 256 20.26 10.47 6.04
C PHE A 256 19.15 11.52 5.88
N ARG A 257 19.53 12.80 5.95
CA ARG A 257 18.75 13.91 5.41
C ARG A 257 19.22 14.21 3.99
N ALA A 258 18.29 14.55 3.11
CA ALA A 258 18.57 14.71 1.69
C ALA A 258 17.98 16.03 1.17
N ASN A 259 18.75 16.77 0.39
CA ASN A 259 18.35 18.09 -0.13
C ASN A 259 17.27 17.94 -1.22
N GLU A 260 16.12 18.63 -1.09
CA GLU A 260 14.92 18.43 -1.91
C GLU A 260 15.23 18.31 -3.42
N ALA A 261 15.94 19.30 -3.98
CA ALA A 261 16.19 19.39 -5.41
C ALA A 261 17.08 18.27 -5.98
N SER A 262 18.06 17.78 -5.21
CA SER A 262 18.95 16.69 -5.65
C SER A 262 18.40 15.31 -5.27
N ALA A 263 17.50 15.25 -4.27
CA ALA A 263 16.92 14.02 -3.76
C ALA A 263 15.54 13.65 -4.31
N ALA A 264 14.84 14.56 -5.01
CA ALA A 264 13.47 14.34 -5.50
C ALA A 264 13.24 12.96 -6.19
N PRO A 265 14.15 12.42 -7.04
CA PRO A 265 13.97 11.10 -7.62
C PRO A 265 14.08 9.93 -6.62
N LEU A 266 14.82 10.09 -5.52
CA LEU A 266 14.84 9.10 -4.42
C LEU A 266 13.53 9.19 -3.61
N PHE A 267 13.04 10.39 -3.32
CA PHE A 267 11.72 10.57 -2.69
C PHE A 267 10.63 9.89 -3.54
N GLU A 268 10.65 10.09 -4.85
CA GLU A 268 9.66 9.52 -5.75
C GLU A 268 9.77 7.99 -5.87
N ALA A 269 10.99 7.45 -5.97
CA ALA A 269 11.21 6.00 -5.92
C ALA A 269 10.71 5.37 -4.61
N ALA A 270 11.01 5.99 -3.46
CA ALA A 270 10.62 5.47 -2.16
C ALA A 270 9.11 5.62 -1.89
N PHE A 271 8.51 6.72 -2.31
CA PHE A 271 7.07 6.97 -2.21
C PHE A 271 6.27 6.02 -3.11
N LEU A 272 6.73 5.78 -4.34
CA LEU A 272 6.13 4.81 -5.25
C LEU A 272 6.26 3.37 -4.72
N ALA A 273 7.40 3.01 -4.12
CA ALA A 273 7.56 1.73 -3.43
C ALA A 273 6.57 1.57 -2.26
N ALA A 274 6.37 2.62 -1.46
CA ALA A 274 5.43 2.62 -0.35
C ALA A 274 3.99 2.43 -0.82
N ARG A 275 3.57 3.13 -1.89
CA ARG A 275 2.26 2.94 -2.54
C ARG A 275 2.09 1.50 -3.06
N LEU A 276 3.09 0.96 -3.76
CA LEU A 276 3.04 -0.42 -4.27
C LEU A 276 2.93 -1.46 -3.15
N ALA A 277 3.63 -1.27 -2.03
CA ALA A 277 3.50 -2.13 -0.84
C ALA A 277 2.10 -2.02 -0.21
N ALA A 278 1.52 -0.82 -0.13
CA ALA A 278 0.17 -0.62 0.39
C ALA A 278 -0.90 -1.32 -0.46
N MET A 279 -0.85 -1.17 -1.80
CA MET A 279 -1.76 -1.86 -2.72
C MET A 279 -1.64 -3.38 -2.65
N LYS A 280 -0.44 -3.90 -2.39
CA LYS A 280 -0.19 -5.34 -2.15
C LYS A 280 -0.80 -5.87 -0.85
N GLY A 281 -1.27 -5.01 0.06
CA GLY A 281 -1.72 -5.42 1.40
C GLY A 281 -0.57 -5.67 2.38
N ALA A 282 0.57 -5.00 2.19
CA ALA A 282 1.74 -5.04 3.08
C ALA A 282 1.92 -3.70 3.82
N PRO A 283 1.02 -3.34 4.76
CA PRO A 283 1.01 -2.03 5.40
C PRO A 283 2.19 -1.77 6.34
N GLU A 284 2.82 -2.78 6.95
CA GLU A 284 4.02 -2.53 7.77
C GLU A 284 5.19 -2.06 6.90
N THR A 285 5.38 -2.69 5.75
CA THR A 285 6.37 -2.31 4.74
C THR A 285 6.03 -0.95 4.13
N ALA A 286 4.75 -0.70 3.81
CA ALA A 286 4.30 0.59 3.30
C ALA A 286 4.53 1.73 4.31
N ALA A 287 4.05 1.57 5.55
CA ALA A 287 4.26 2.52 6.62
C ALA A 287 5.75 2.75 6.87
N ASN A 288 6.57 1.70 6.94
CA ASN A 288 8.02 1.81 7.11
C ASN A 288 8.72 2.55 5.95
N LEU A 289 8.29 2.36 4.71
CA LEU A 289 8.77 3.15 3.56
C LEU A 289 8.29 4.61 3.61
N PHE A 290 7.07 4.88 4.07
CA PHE A 290 6.61 6.25 4.34
C PHE A 290 7.39 6.91 5.48
N ARG A 291 7.70 6.19 6.57
CA ARG A 291 8.62 6.65 7.63
C ARG A 291 9.99 7.00 7.06
N PHE A 292 10.51 6.18 6.14
CA PHE A 292 11.76 6.49 5.43
C PHE A 292 11.65 7.79 4.62
N CYS A 293 10.64 7.94 3.76
CA CYS A 293 10.40 9.18 3.01
C CYS A 293 10.33 10.41 3.93
N LEU A 294 9.57 10.34 5.02
CA LEU A 294 9.42 11.43 5.97
C LEU A 294 10.72 11.70 6.76
N SER A 295 11.57 10.69 6.96
CA SER A 295 12.89 10.86 7.58
C SER A 295 13.92 11.55 6.68
N LEU A 296 13.74 11.55 5.34
CA LEU A 296 14.63 12.25 4.41
C LEU A 296 14.51 13.78 4.54
N ASP A 297 13.27 14.29 4.56
CA ASP A 297 12.93 15.68 4.84
C ASP A 297 11.55 15.79 5.53
N PRO A 298 11.51 15.85 6.87
CA PRO A 298 10.26 16.04 7.62
C PRO A 298 9.76 17.49 7.60
N GLY A 299 10.58 18.46 7.17
CA GLY A 299 10.21 19.87 7.12
C GLY A 299 9.40 20.18 5.86
N THR A 300 9.92 19.82 4.70
CA THR A 300 9.25 20.05 3.41
C THR A 300 8.20 18.98 3.12
N ASP A 301 8.44 17.70 3.43
CA ASP A 301 7.54 16.59 3.06
C ASP A 301 7.02 16.70 1.61
N PRO A 302 7.89 16.61 0.60
CA PRO A 302 7.58 17.00 -0.78
C PRO A 302 6.53 16.11 -1.48
N LYS A 303 6.17 14.97 -0.90
CA LYS A 303 5.11 14.06 -1.38
C LYS A 303 3.89 14.00 -0.44
N GLY A 304 3.82 14.86 0.58
CA GLY A 304 2.68 14.94 1.49
C GLY A 304 2.45 13.67 2.33
N VAL A 305 3.53 12.96 2.66
CA VAL A 305 3.53 11.70 3.42
C VAL A 305 2.77 11.82 4.74
N LEU A 306 2.81 12.98 5.40
CA LEU A 306 2.06 13.25 6.64
C LEU A 306 0.53 13.13 6.46
N LEU A 307 0.00 13.32 5.26
CA LEU A 307 -1.43 13.13 4.97
C LEU A 307 -1.83 11.64 4.87
N ARG A 308 -0.87 10.76 4.56
CA ARG A 308 -1.10 9.33 4.29
C ARG A 308 -0.64 8.42 5.42
N LEU A 309 0.55 8.66 5.96
CA LEU A 309 1.20 7.85 6.99
C LEU A 309 0.29 7.48 8.17
N PRO A 310 -0.61 8.33 8.71
CA PRO A 310 -1.50 7.93 9.81
C PRO A 310 -2.40 6.73 9.49
N ALA A 311 -2.88 6.62 8.24
CA ALA A 311 -3.73 5.51 7.83
C ALA A 311 -2.91 4.24 7.61
N ASP A 312 -1.73 4.33 6.98
CA ASP A 312 -0.85 3.16 6.78
C ASP A 312 -0.24 2.67 8.12
N LEU A 313 0.00 3.55 9.10
CA LEU A 313 0.34 3.18 10.50
C LEU A 313 -0.81 2.44 11.18
N LEU A 314 -2.04 2.92 11.02
CA LEU A 314 -3.23 2.24 11.53
C LEU A 314 -3.39 0.87 10.86
N ASP A 315 -3.25 0.76 9.54
CA ASP A 315 -3.30 -0.53 8.80
C ASP A 315 -2.16 -1.50 9.21
N ALA A 316 -1.02 -0.96 9.67
CA ALA A 316 0.09 -1.72 10.26
C ALA A 316 -0.12 -2.11 11.75
N ASP A 317 -1.16 -1.58 12.40
CA ASP A 317 -1.44 -1.67 13.85
C ASP A 317 -0.33 -1.09 14.76
N ASP A 318 0.44 -0.14 14.23
CA ASP A 318 1.58 0.51 14.90
C ASP A 318 1.08 1.74 15.68
N LEU A 319 0.22 1.48 16.68
CA LEU A 319 -0.62 2.49 17.33
C LEU A 319 0.17 3.50 18.16
N ASP A 320 1.31 3.11 18.74
CA ASP A 320 2.17 4.00 19.52
C ASP A 320 2.81 5.08 18.62
N ALA A 321 3.20 4.71 17.40
CA ALA A 321 3.71 5.66 16.42
C ALA A 321 2.63 6.56 15.83
N LEU A 322 1.38 6.09 15.80
CA LEU A 322 0.24 6.94 15.45
C LEU A 322 -0.04 7.96 16.57
N ASP A 323 -0.01 7.57 17.84
CA ASP A 323 -0.17 8.50 18.97
C ASP A 323 1.00 9.53 19.03
N ASP A 324 2.26 9.12 18.85
CA ASP A 324 3.43 10.02 18.71
C ASP A 324 3.25 11.00 17.53
N LEU A 325 2.78 10.51 16.37
CA LEU A 325 2.58 11.32 15.16
C LEU A 325 1.47 12.36 15.35
N VAL A 326 0.38 12.00 16.04
CA VAL A 326 -0.71 12.95 16.33
C VAL A 326 -0.27 13.99 17.35
N ALA A 327 0.57 13.63 18.33
CA ALA A 327 1.18 14.61 19.24
C ALA A 327 2.10 15.60 18.51
N ALA A 328 2.87 15.13 17.52
CA ALA A 328 3.78 15.96 16.73
C ALA A 328 3.10 16.75 15.58
N SER A 329 1.92 16.32 15.12
CA SER A 329 1.18 16.95 14.02
C SER A 329 -0.34 16.97 14.28
N PRO A 330 -0.81 17.64 15.35
CA PRO A 330 -2.20 17.59 15.81
C PRO A 330 -3.19 18.32 14.89
N ASP A 331 -2.71 19.02 13.87
CA ASP A 331 -3.52 19.80 12.92
C ASP A 331 -3.64 19.14 11.54
N VAL A 332 -3.32 17.84 11.43
CA VAL A 332 -3.52 17.02 10.23
C VAL A 332 -4.82 16.20 10.36
N PRO A 333 -5.86 16.42 9.52
CA PRO A 333 -7.16 15.75 9.65
C PRO A 333 -7.09 14.21 9.66
N CYS A 334 -6.25 13.63 8.80
CA CYS A 334 -6.05 12.19 8.70
C CYS A 334 -5.52 11.59 10.02
N ALA A 335 -4.59 12.29 10.69
CA ALA A 335 -4.05 11.86 11.97
C ALA A 335 -5.12 11.85 13.06
N CYS A 336 -5.93 12.92 13.16
CA CYS A 336 -7.02 13.00 14.13
C CYS A 336 -8.08 11.89 13.95
N LEU A 337 -8.46 11.58 12.70
CA LEU A 337 -9.38 10.46 12.43
C LEU A 337 -8.77 9.11 12.78
N CYS A 338 -7.53 8.85 12.36
CA CYS A 338 -6.87 7.58 12.62
C CYS A 338 -6.68 7.35 14.12
N ARG A 339 -6.47 8.39 14.94
CA ARG A 339 -6.40 8.28 16.40
C ARG A 339 -7.72 7.83 17.04
N SER A 340 -8.85 8.36 16.59
CA SER A 340 -10.17 7.87 17.04
C SER A 340 -10.37 6.40 16.67
N LEU A 341 -10.04 6.01 15.43
CA LEU A 341 -10.07 4.60 15.01
C LEU A 341 -9.10 3.71 15.81
N ALA A 342 -7.95 4.22 16.24
CA ALA A 342 -7.02 3.51 17.12
C ALA A 342 -7.61 3.26 18.51
N PHE A 343 -8.32 4.24 19.09
CA PHE A 343 -9.08 4.01 20.34
C PHE A 343 -10.17 2.94 20.16
N LEU A 344 -10.86 2.89 19.02
CA LEU A 344 -11.81 1.81 18.71
C LEU A 344 -11.13 0.42 18.65
N ARG A 345 -9.91 0.32 18.09
CA ARG A 345 -9.12 -0.93 18.13
C ARG A 345 -8.68 -1.30 19.55
N LYS A 346 -8.34 -0.30 20.37
CA LYS A 346 -8.07 -0.44 21.82
C LYS A 346 -9.36 -0.70 22.65
N ALA A 347 -10.52 -0.86 22.00
CA ALA A 347 -11.87 -0.99 22.58
C ALA A 347 -12.35 0.19 23.46
N ASP A 348 -11.61 1.30 23.46
CA ASP A 348 -11.94 2.52 24.21
C ASP A 348 -12.90 3.41 23.41
N ARG A 349 -14.17 3.00 23.41
CA ARG A 349 -15.25 3.74 22.76
C ARG A 349 -15.43 5.19 23.27
N PRO A 350 -15.37 5.52 24.59
CA PRO A 350 -15.47 6.91 25.01
C PRO A 350 -14.28 7.76 24.56
N ALA A 351 -13.03 7.30 24.67
CA ALA A 351 -11.89 8.05 24.16
C ALA A 351 -11.91 8.23 22.64
N ALA A 352 -12.43 7.24 21.90
CA ALA A 352 -12.65 7.39 20.45
C ALA A 352 -13.67 8.50 20.13
N ILE A 353 -14.78 8.57 20.87
CA ILE A 353 -15.81 9.61 20.72
C ILE A 353 -15.23 11.00 21.05
N ASP A 354 -14.46 11.14 22.13
CA ASP A 354 -13.81 12.41 22.50
C ASP A 354 -12.75 12.84 21.48
N ALA A 355 -11.90 11.92 21.00
CA ALA A 355 -10.89 12.21 19.98
C ALA A 355 -11.51 12.61 18.63
N LEU A 356 -12.67 12.04 18.27
CA LEU A 356 -13.41 12.44 17.07
C LEU A 356 -14.14 13.77 17.27
N ALA A 357 -14.67 14.05 18.47
CA ALA A 357 -15.24 15.35 18.80
C ALA A 357 -14.18 16.46 18.73
N ASP A 358 -12.95 16.20 19.18
CA ASP A 358 -11.80 17.11 19.00
C ASP A 358 -11.45 17.33 17.52
N ALA A 359 -11.49 16.28 16.70
CA ALA A 359 -11.30 16.39 15.25
C ALA A 359 -12.39 17.27 14.61
N PHE A 360 -13.66 17.09 14.97
CA PHE A 360 -14.78 17.89 14.49
C PHE A 360 -14.76 19.34 15.01
N LEU A 361 -14.23 19.61 16.20
CA LEU A 361 -13.98 20.99 16.67
C LEU A 361 -12.96 21.72 15.78
N LYS A 362 -11.90 21.04 15.34
CA LYS A 362 -10.87 21.60 14.45
C LYS A 362 -11.34 21.73 12.99
N PHE A 363 -12.06 20.72 12.51
CA PHE A 363 -12.41 20.54 11.10
C PHE A 363 -13.93 20.32 10.93
N PRO A 364 -14.76 21.38 10.96
CA PRO A 364 -16.22 21.20 10.97
C PRO A 364 -16.75 20.58 9.67
N HIS A 365 -16.12 20.88 8.53
CA HIS A 365 -16.46 20.26 7.25
C HIS A 365 -16.22 18.74 7.21
N LEU A 366 -15.31 18.21 8.06
CA LEU A 366 -14.91 16.80 8.03
C LEU A 366 -16.08 15.84 8.28
N LEU A 367 -17.10 16.27 9.04
CA LEU A 367 -18.34 15.50 9.22
C LEU A 367 -19.09 15.33 7.89
N LEU A 368 -19.24 16.40 7.11
CA LEU A 368 -19.90 16.35 5.80
C LEU A 368 -19.09 15.52 4.81
N CYS A 369 -17.77 15.70 4.75
CA CYS A 369 -16.87 14.90 3.91
C CYS A 369 -16.93 13.41 4.25
N LEU A 370 -17.04 13.04 5.54
CA LEU A 370 -17.18 11.66 5.97
C LEU A 370 -18.54 11.06 5.67
N LEU A 371 -19.64 11.81 5.82
CA LEU A 371 -20.98 11.35 5.46
C LEU A 371 -21.07 11.07 3.96
N ASP A 372 -20.58 11.99 3.13
CA ASP A 372 -20.51 11.85 1.67
C ASP A 372 -19.62 10.66 1.24
N ALA A 373 -18.39 10.58 1.76
CA ALA A 373 -17.45 9.49 1.46
C ALA A 373 -17.90 8.11 1.99
N CYS A 374 -18.89 8.06 2.89
CA CYS A 374 -19.53 6.83 3.38
C CYS A 374 -20.89 6.54 2.71
N GLU A 375 -21.35 7.39 1.78
CA GLU A 375 -22.63 7.30 1.07
C GLU A 375 -23.85 7.40 2.02
N ILE A 376 -23.76 8.27 3.04
CA ILE A 376 -24.78 8.46 4.08
C ILE A 376 -25.60 9.72 3.78
N VAL A 377 -26.92 9.57 3.65
CA VAL A 377 -27.84 10.69 3.41
C VAL A 377 -27.84 11.66 4.60
N ALA A 378 -27.30 12.86 4.37
CA ALA A 378 -27.17 13.92 5.37
C ALA A 378 -28.52 14.38 5.96
N ASP A 379 -29.59 14.35 5.17
CA ASP A 379 -30.96 14.70 5.58
C ASP A 379 -31.66 13.61 6.43
N SER A 380 -30.97 12.49 6.72
CA SER A 380 -31.47 11.51 7.69
C SER A 380 -31.72 12.18 9.06
N SER A 381 -32.82 11.80 9.72
CA SER A 381 -33.30 12.40 10.97
C SER A 381 -32.24 12.49 12.07
N ASN A 382 -31.27 11.57 12.04
CA ASN A 382 -30.22 11.46 13.04
C ASN A 382 -29.16 12.56 12.91
N PHE A 383 -28.75 12.92 11.69
CA PHE A 383 -27.70 13.92 11.44
C PHE A 383 -28.23 15.33 11.21
N ARG A 384 -29.49 15.47 10.78
CA ARG A 384 -30.13 16.76 10.46
C ARG A 384 -29.89 17.84 11.51
N ASP A 385 -30.24 17.58 12.78
CA ASP A 385 -30.14 18.58 13.86
C ASP A 385 -28.70 19.05 14.08
N VAL A 386 -27.73 18.12 13.96
CA VAL A 386 -26.31 18.38 14.15
C VAL A 386 -25.71 19.16 12.97
N LEU A 387 -26.12 18.87 11.73
CA LEU A 387 -25.67 19.58 10.53
C LEU A 387 -26.26 20.99 10.42
N TRP A 388 -27.41 21.25 11.05
CA TRP A 388 -28.03 22.57 11.13
C TRP A 388 -27.42 23.47 12.21
N HIS A 389 -26.72 22.90 13.20
CA HIS A 389 -25.99 23.66 14.22
C HIS A 389 -24.87 24.51 13.61
N ASP A 390 -24.70 25.75 14.10
CA ASP A 390 -23.87 26.78 13.48
C ASP A 390 -22.37 26.43 13.36
N HIS A 391 -21.87 25.45 14.11
CA HIS A 391 -20.51 24.93 13.95
C HIS A 391 -20.32 24.14 12.64
N PHE A 392 -21.25 23.23 12.33
CA PHE A 392 -21.17 22.32 11.18
C PHE A 392 -21.76 22.92 9.89
N ARG A 393 -22.60 23.95 10.03
CA ARG A 393 -23.30 24.63 8.94
C ARG A 393 -22.33 25.22 7.90
N LYS A 394 -22.46 24.77 6.64
CA LYS A 394 -21.55 25.09 5.50
C LYS A 394 -21.09 26.54 5.42
N HIS A 395 -22.03 27.49 5.49
CA HIS A 395 -21.75 28.92 5.44
C HIS A 395 -20.76 29.40 6.51
N ASN A 396 -20.88 28.89 7.74
CA ASN A 396 -20.17 29.42 8.88
C ASN A 396 -18.70 28.96 8.91
N TRP A 397 -18.43 27.67 8.66
CA TRP A 397 -17.04 27.22 8.51
C TRP A 397 -16.41 27.69 7.20
N MET A 398 -17.16 27.88 6.11
CA MET A 398 -16.62 28.52 4.89
C MET A 398 -16.16 29.97 5.15
N ASN A 399 -16.84 30.71 6.02
CA ASN A 399 -16.42 32.05 6.43
C ASN A 399 -15.25 32.00 7.42
N ASN A 400 -15.30 31.11 8.42
CA ASN A 400 -14.27 31.00 9.47
C ASN A 400 -12.97 30.32 8.99
N GLN A 401 -13.00 29.55 7.89
CA GLN A 401 -11.85 28.88 7.25
C GLN A 401 -11.57 29.42 5.83
N LYS A 402 -12.03 30.63 5.52
CA LYS A 402 -12.00 31.18 4.15
C LYS A 402 -10.60 31.17 3.51
N ASN A 403 -9.56 31.42 4.30
CA ASN A 403 -8.20 31.57 3.77
C ASN A 403 -7.57 30.20 3.45
N SER A 404 -7.79 29.19 4.31
CA SER A 404 -7.31 27.83 4.13
C SER A 404 -8.03 27.06 3.01
N TYR A 405 -9.29 27.43 2.72
CA TYR A 405 -10.00 26.99 1.53
C TYR A 405 -9.52 27.70 0.26
N ALA A 406 -9.25 29.02 0.31
CA ALA A 406 -8.65 29.75 -0.80
C ALA A 406 -7.23 29.25 -1.14
N ALA A 407 -6.48 28.76 -0.14
CA ALA A 407 -5.18 28.11 -0.33
C ALA A 407 -5.26 26.68 -0.90
N LEU A 408 -6.46 26.07 -1.00
CA LEU A 408 -6.73 24.69 -1.46
C LEU A 408 -6.04 23.54 -0.69
N ALA A 409 -5.12 23.83 0.25
CA ALA A 409 -4.41 22.82 1.03
C ALA A 409 -5.36 22.03 1.96
N LEU A 410 -6.24 22.73 2.70
CA LEU A 410 -7.13 22.09 3.66
C LEU A 410 -8.18 21.18 2.98
N PRO A 411 -8.90 21.59 1.91
CA PRO A 411 -9.77 20.70 1.14
C PRO A 411 -9.10 19.37 0.77
N ARG A 412 -7.93 19.41 0.11
CA ARG A 412 -7.20 18.20 -0.30
C ARG A 412 -6.86 17.29 0.88
N ALA A 413 -6.49 17.85 2.02
CA ALA A 413 -6.19 17.06 3.22
C ALA A 413 -7.43 16.42 3.87
N LEU A 414 -8.60 17.06 3.76
CA LEU A 414 -9.89 16.48 4.16
C LEU A 414 -10.28 15.34 3.22
N ASP A 415 -10.16 15.54 1.90
CA ASP A 415 -10.47 14.54 0.87
C ASP A 415 -9.63 13.27 1.10
N VAL A 416 -8.31 13.41 1.26
CA VAL A 416 -7.38 12.31 1.52
C VAL A 416 -7.71 11.57 2.82
N ALA A 417 -7.99 12.31 3.89
CA ALA A 417 -8.37 11.73 5.18
C ALA A 417 -9.66 10.88 5.07
N CYS A 418 -10.67 11.37 4.34
CA CYS A 418 -11.92 10.66 4.15
C CYS A 418 -11.77 9.45 3.21
N LEU A 419 -11.05 9.61 2.09
CA LEU A 419 -10.84 8.54 1.09
C LEU A 419 -10.16 7.29 1.67
N ARG A 420 -9.14 7.46 2.53
CA ARG A 420 -8.46 6.35 3.21
C ARG A 420 -9.29 5.76 4.35
N THR A 421 -9.99 6.59 5.15
CA THR A 421 -10.68 6.10 6.38
C THR A 421 -12.16 5.69 6.19
N ARG A 422 -12.82 6.04 5.07
CA ARG A 422 -14.26 5.76 4.82
C ARG A 422 -14.71 4.33 5.08
N ARG A 423 -13.89 3.32 4.76
CA ARG A 423 -14.22 1.90 4.99
C ARG A 423 -14.34 1.54 6.47
N ALA A 424 -13.63 2.24 7.35
CA ALA A 424 -13.77 2.10 8.80
C ALA A 424 -14.97 2.90 9.31
N TRP A 425 -15.15 4.13 8.84
CA TRP A 425 -16.25 5.00 9.29
C TRP A 425 -17.65 4.54 8.85
N LYS A 426 -17.79 3.95 7.66
CA LYS A 426 -19.06 3.33 7.20
C LYS A 426 -19.51 2.15 8.09
N ARG A 427 -18.64 1.62 8.95
CA ARG A 427 -18.95 0.59 9.96
C ARG A 427 -19.20 1.16 11.37
N ASN A 428 -18.96 2.46 11.59
CA ASN A 428 -18.97 3.13 12.90
C ASN A 428 -19.76 4.47 12.83
N VAL A 429 -20.87 4.48 12.09
CA VAL A 429 -21.68 5.68 11.81
C VAL A 429 -22.36 6.24 13.07
N ASP A 430 -22.70 5.35 14.00
CA ASP A 430 -23.15 5.65 15.35
C ASP A 430 -22.11 6.45 16.15
N ILE A 431 -20.82 6.24 15.89
CA ILE A 431 -19.71 6.93 16.55
C ILE A 431 -19.49 8.31 15.92
N LEU A 432 -19.63 8.43 14.59
CA LEU A 432 -19.71 9.74 13.92
C LEU A 432 -20.82 10.61 14.54
N LEU A 433 -22.01 10.03 14.72
CA LEU A 433 -23.15 10.72 15.30
C LEU A 433 -22.91 11.10 16.77
N ALA A 434 -22.41 10.17 17.59
CA ALA A 434 -22.16 10.42 19.01
C ALA A 434 -21.12 11.54 19.23
N ALA A 435 -20.03 11.54 18.46
CA ALA A 435 -19.00 12.58 18.53
C ALA A 435 -19.53 13.92 18.02
N ALA A 436 -20.31 13.95 16.94
CA ALA A 436 -20.87 15.17 16.39
C ALA A 436 -21.92 15.79 17.33
N LYS A 437 -22.77 14.98 17.99
CA LYS A 437 -23.65 15.44 19.08
C LYS A 437 -22.86 16.00 20.26
N ARG A 438 -21.82 15.30 20.72
CA ARG A 438 -20.92 15.78 21.79
C ARG A 438 -20.21 17.10 21.47
N VAL A 439 -20.05 17.48 20.20
CA VAL A 439 -19.58 18.83 19.81
C VAL A 439 -20.65 19.91 19.96
N VAL A 440 -21.93 19.56 19.80
CA VAL A 440 -23.09 20.47 19.95
C VAL A 440 -23.47 20.62 21.42
N ASP A 441 -23.62 19.51 22.13
CA ASP A 441 -24.25 19.43 23.46
C ASP A 441 -23.34 19.88 24.62
N ASP A 442 -22.02 19.95 24.40
CA ASP A 442 -21.01 20.27 25.42
C ASP A 442 -20.71 21.79 25.46
N PRO A 443 -21.07 22.49 26.55
CA PRO A 443 -20.85 23.93 26.69
C PRO A 443 -19.39 24.30 26.96
N VAL A 444 -18.55 23.38 27.47
CA VAL A 444 -17.11 23.62 27.64
C VAL A 444 -16.42 23.66 26.28
N ARG A 445 -16.90 22.85 25.34
CA ARG A 445 -16.44 22.88 23.94
C ARG A 445 -16.89 24.13 23.18
N GLU A 446 -17.89 24.87 23.64
CA GLU A 446 -18.44 26.04 22.91
C GLU A 446 -17.44 27.19 22.75
N SER A 447 -16.71 27.56 23.82
CA SER A 447 -15.63 28.56 23.74
C SER A 447 -14.53 28.15 22.77
N ASP A 448 -14.19 26.85 22.78
CA ASP A 448 -13.10 26.27 22.01
C ASP A 448 -13.38 26.22 20.50
N ARG A 449 -14.66 26.09 20.08
CA ARG A 449 -15.09 25.98 18.67
C ARG A 449 -14.42 27.04 17.80
N LEU A 450 -14.60 28.32 18.14
CA LEU A 450 -14.17 29.42 17.27
C LEU A 450 -12.64 29.61 17.28
N GLU A 451 -11.97 29.33 18.39
CA GLU A 451 -10.51 29.42 18.47
C GLU A 451 -9.83 28.29 17.68
N LYS A 452 -10.26 27.03 17.86
CA LYS A 452 -9.71 25.87 17.15
C LYS A 452 -9.90 25.99 15.63
N VAL A 453 -11.06 26.46 15.17
CA VAL A 453 -11.33 26.71 13.75
C VAL A 453 -10.44 27.82 13.17
N ARG A 454 -10.21 28.91 13.91
CA ARG A 454 -9.32 30.03 13.50
C ARG A 454 -7.83 29.66 13.52
N HIS A 455 -7.41 28.80 14.46
CA HIS A 455 -6.07 28.23 14.49
C HIS A 455 -5.81 27.39 13.24
N VAL A 456 -6.73 26.48 12.91
CA VAL A 456 -6.68 25.67 11.68
C VAL A 456 -6.61 26.57 10.44
N ASP A 457 -7.47 27.60 10.33
CA ASP A 457 -7.43 28.50 9.17
C ASP A 457 -6.06 29.17 9.00
N ARG A 458 -5.44 29.62 10.09
CA ARG A 458 -4.08 30.20 10.08
C ARG A 458 -3.03 29.17 9.64
N VAL A 459 -3.01 28.00 10.28
CA VAL A 459 -2.03 26.93 10.00
C VAL A 459 -2.09 26.44 8.55
N TRP A 460 -3.29 26.43 7.96
CA TRP A 460 -3.54 25.95 6.59
C TRP A 460 -3.61 27.05 5.51
N SER A 461 -3.49 28.33 5.87
CA SER A 461 -3.43 29.46 4.91
C SER A 461 -2.11 30.22 4.88
N THR A 462 -1.41 30.30 6.02
CA THR A 462 -0.10 30.98 6.14
C THR A 462 0.95 30.16 6.89
N GLY A 463 0.56 29.03 7.49
CA GLY A 463 1.44 28.12 8.22
C GLY A 463 2.06 27.00 7.37
N PRO A 464 2.70 26.01 8.02
CA PRO A 464 3.48 24.98 7.34
C PRO A 464 2.65 24.00 6.51
N MET A 465 1.32 23.97 6.66
CA MET A 465 0.46 23.02 5.93
C MET A 465 0.05 23.51 4.53
N VAL A 466 0.29 24.78 4.21
CA VAL A 466 0.00 25.39 2.89
C VAL A 466 0.68 24.64 1.73
N LYS A 467 1.84 24.03 1.99
CA LYS A 467 2.60 23.22 1.02
C LYS A 467 1.77 22.12 0.35
N TYR A 468 0.81 21.53 1.06
CA TYR A 468 -0.04 20.46 0.53
C TYR A 468 -1.04 20.92 -0.53
N ALA A 469 -1.21 22.24 -0.75
CA ALA A 469 -1.93 22.80 -1.89
C ALA A 469 -1.40 22.29 -3.26
N ARG A 470 -0.15 21.81 -3.30
CA ARG A 470 0.50 21.30 -4.52
C ARG A 470 0.39 19.79 -4.69
N CYS A 471 0.22 19.02 -3.62
CA CYS A 471 0.17 17.55 -3.68
C CYS A 471 -1.09 17.08 -4.44
N PRO A 472 -0.99 16.26 -5.50
CA PRO A 472 -2.15 15.80 -6.25
C PRO A 472 -2.93 14.74 -5.46
N VAL A 473 -4.27 14.78 -5.51
CA VAL A 473 -5.11 13.84 -4.75
C VAL A 473 -4.90 12.38 -5.20
N SER A 474 -4.55 12.17 -6.47
CA SER A 474 -4.22 10.86 -7.06
C SER A 474 -2.92 10.24 -6.55
N ASP A 475 -2.03 11.00 -5.88
CA ASP A 475 -0.88 10.41 -5.17
C ASP A 475 -1.28 9.66 -3.88
N PHE A 476 -2.46 9.95 -3.35
CA PHE A 476 -2.97 9.37 -2.11
C PHE A 476 -3.98 8.23 -2.32
N GLN A 477 -4.42 8.01 -3.57
CA GLN A 477 -5.28 6.88 -3.92
C GLN A 477 -4.52 5.55 -3.81
N ASP A 478 -5.24 4.52 -3.36
CA ASP A 478 -4.80 3.11 -3.31
C ASP A 478 -5.00 2.38 -4.66
N THR A 479 -5.23 3.15 -5.72
CA THR A 479 -5.34 2.76 -7.12
C THR A 479 -4.53 3.76 -7.95
N PHE A 480 -4.00 3.30 -9.08
CA PHE A 480 -3.48 4.21 -10.12
C PHE A 480 -4.58 4.51 -11.13
N GLU A 481 -4.59 5.74 -11.65
CA GLU A 481 -5.49 6.12 -12.74
C GLU A 481 -5.12 5.29 -13.98
N HIS A 482 -6.05 4.45 -14.44
CA HIS A 482 -5.84 3.60 -15.60
C HIS A 482 -5.91 4.43 -16.89
N LEU A 483 -4.87 4.33 -17.71
CA LEU A 483 -4.94 4.80 -19.10
C LEU A 483 -5.86 3.85 -19.89
N GLY A 484 -6.61 4.41 -20.84
CA GLY A 484 -7.54 3.64 -21.69
C GLY A 484 -6.86 2.54 -22.52
N PRO A 485 -7.64 1.62 -23.12
CA PRO A 485 -7.12 0.44 -23.81
C PRO A 485 -6.11 0.76 -24.92
N ASP A 486 -6.28 1.89 -25.62
CA ASP A 486 -5.35 2.34 -26.68
C ASP A 486 -3.93 2.60 -26.16
N ALA A 487 -3.77 3.06 -24.91
CA ALA A 487 -2.47 3.22 -24.28
C ALA A 487 -1.88 1.88 -23.80
N ALA A 488 -2.74 0.93 -23.42
CA ALA A 488 -2.32 -0.42 -22.98
C ALA A 488 -1.65 -1.23 -24.11
N ALA A 489 -1.96 -0.90 -25.37
CA ALA A 489 -1.31 -1.43 -26.57
C ALA A 489 0.15 -0.94 -26.76
N GLY A 490 0.56 0.14 -26.08
CA GLY A 490 1.84 0.81 -26.31
C GLY A 490 3.06 0.01 -25.82
N LEU A 491 3.17 -0.22 -24.50
CA LEU A 491 4.41 -0.64 -23.86
C LEU A 491 4.85 -2.08 -24.25
N ASP A 492 5.96 -2.19 -24.97
CA ASP A 492 6.62 -3.47 -25.27
C ASP A 492 7.50 -3.96 -24.10
N ASP A 493 7.05 -5.03 -23.43
CA ASP A 493 7.79 -5.67 -22.34
C ASP A 493 9.14 -6.26 -22.79
N SER A 494 9.34 -6.52 -24.10
CA SER A 494 10.61 -7.07 -24.62
C SER A 494 11.81 -6.16 -24.35
N LEU A 495 11.56 -4.86 -24.28
CA LEU A 495 12.56 -3.82 -24.03
C LEU A 495 13.07 -3.82 -22.58
N LEU A 496 12.33 -4.37 -21.62
CA LEU A 496 12.60 -4.19 -20.18
C LEU A 496 13.28 -5.38 -19.50
N ALA A 497 12.98 -6.61 -19.93
CA ALA A 497 13.81 -7.81 -19.83
C ALA A 497 13.07 -9.04 -20.40
N PRO A 498 13.76 -9.98 -21.09
CA PRO A 498 13.11 -11.17 -21.64
C PRO A 498 12.46 -12.06 -20.55
N GLU A 499 13.08 -12.20 -19.38
CA GLU A 499 12.51 -12.97 -18.26
C GLU A 499 11.36 -12.25 -17.54
N ALA A 500 11.34 -10.91 -17.51
CA ALA A 500 10.22 -10.16 -16.93
C ALA A 500 8.98 -10.30 -17.82
N ALA A 501 9.15 -10.15 -19.13
CA ALA A 501 8.13 -10.42 -20.13
C ALA A 501 7.64 -11.89 -20.09
N ALA A 502 8.55 -12.86 -19.90
CA ALA A 502 8.20 -14.26 -19.69
C ALA A 502 7.34 -14.44 -18.43
N ARG A 503 7.77 -13.94 -17.27
CA ARG A 503 7.01 -14.05 -16.01
C ARG A 503 5.63 -13.40 -16.06
N TYR A 504 5.46 -12.31 -16.81
CA TYR A 504 4.14 -11.70 -17.00
C TYR A 504 3.22 -12.60 -17.85
N ARG A 505 3.75 -13.25 -18.89
CA ARG A 505 3.04 -14.29 -19.66
C ARG A 505 2.72 -15.52 -18.79
N ASP A 506 3.65 -15.95 -17.95
CA ASP A 506 3.46 -17.08 -17.03
C ASP A 506 2.38 -16.77 -15.98
N LEU A 507 2.34 -15.56 -15.43
CA LEU A 507 1.28 -15.12 -14.51
C LEU A 507 -0.08 -15.00 -15.22
N ARG A 508 -0.11 -14.53 -16.46
CA ARG A 508 -1.32 -14.44 -17.29
C ARG A 508 -1.86 -15.79 -17.74
N THR A 509 -1.01 -16.82 -17.85
CA THR A 509 -1.42 -18.20 -18.22
C THR A 509 -1.75 -19.07 -17.01
N ASN A 510 -1.07 -18.90 -15.87
CA ASN A 510 -1.36 -19.65 -14.65
C ASN A 510 -2.56 -19.11 -13.85
N ARG A 511 -3.00 -17.86 -14.09
CA ARG A 511 -4.35 -17.42 -13.70
C ARG A 511 -5.36 -17.99 -14.70
N GLY A 512 -5.82 -19.22 -14.41
CA GLY A 512 -6.92 -19.87 -15.14
C GLY A 512 -8.12 -18.92 -15.28
N GLY A 513 -8.76 -18.95 -16.44
CA GLY A 513 -9.53 -17.83 -17.00
C GLY A 513 -10.74 -17.37 -16.17
N LEU A 514 -10.49 -16.48 -15.21
CA LEU A 514 -11.47 -15.46 -14.81
C LEU A 514 -11.34 -14.27 -15.76
N VAL A 515 -12.24 -14.20 -16.74
CA VAL A 515 -12.48 -12.99 -17.51
C VAL A 515 -12.83 -11.86 -16.53
N PRO A 516 -12.24 -10.65 -16.64
CA PRO A 516 -12.63 -9.54 -15.79
C PRO A 516 -14.12 -9.23 -15.99
N ASP A 517 -14.90 -9.25 -14.91
CA ASP A 517 -16.33 -8.90 -14.94
C ASP A 517 -16.47 -7.47 -15.50
N HIS A 518 -17.08 -7.32 -16.69
CA HIS A 518 -17.03 -6.11 -17.49
C HIS A 518 -17.91 -4.97 -16.91
N ARG A 519 -17.43 -4.38 -15.81
CA ARG A 519 -18.02 -3.20 -15.15
C ARG A 519 -17.17 -1.95 -15.36
N GLY A 520 -16.89 -1.66 -16.63
CA GLY A 520 -16.27 -0.44 -17.12
C GLY A 520 -16.79 -0.24 -18.54
N GLY A 521 -17.52 0.83 -18.77
CA GLY A 521 -18.42 0.92 -19.93
C GLY A 521 -17.71 1.28 -21.23
N ASP A 522 -17.66 0.30 -22.13
CA ASP A 522 -18.01 0.49 -23.54
C ASP A 522 -19.16 -0.50 -23.82
N VAL A 523 -20.34 0.00 -24.18
CA VAL A 523 -21.46 -0.87 -24.58
C VAL A 523 -21.29 -1.15 -26.06
N LEU A 524 -21.09 -2.41 -26.45
CA LEU A 524 -20.94 -2.73 -27.87
C LEU A 524 -22.27 -2.50 -28.58
N LEU A 525 -22.22 -2.05 -29.84
CA LEU A 525 -23.43 -1.82 -30.64
C LEU A 525 -24.32 -3.07 -30.71
N MET A 526 -23.72 -4.27 -30.65
CA MET A 526 -24.43 -5.55 -30.59
C MET A 526 -25.23 -5.76 -29.31
N ASP A 527 -24.77 -5.23 -28.17
CA ASP A 527 -25.48 -5.31 -26.89
C ASP A 527 -26.70 -4.36 -26.87
N LEU A 528 -26.57 -3.19 -27.52
CA LEU A 528 -27.69 -2.26 -27.75
C LEU A 528 -28.74 -2.87 -28.69
N LEU A 529 -28.31 -3.50 -29.79
CA LEU A 529 -29.20 -4.17 -30.75
C LEU A 529 -30.08 -5.24 -30.06
N ALA A 530 -29.52 -6.01 -29.12
CA ALA A 530 -30.25 -7.03 -28.37
C ALA A 530 -31.39 -6.47 -27.48
N HIS A 531 -31.37 -5.16 -27.17
CA HIS A 531 -32.37 -4.49 -26.33
C HIS A 531 -33.34 -3.59 -27.11
N LEU A 532 -33.20 -3.46 -28.43
CA LEU A 532 -34.18 -2.76 -29.27
C LEU A 532 -35.51 -3.54 -29.42
N PRO A 533 -36.64 -2.85 -29.65
CA PRO A 533 -37.86 -3.48 -30.15
C PRO A 533 -37.60 -4.31 -31.43
N PRO A 534 -38.29 -5.45 -31.63
CA PRO A 534 -37.99 -6.38 -32.73
C PRO A 534 -38.16 -5.74 -34.12
N ASP A 535 -39.08 -4.78 -34.27
CA ASP A 535 -39.30 -4.06 -35.52
C ASP A 535 -38.07 -3.21 -35.92
N LEU A 536 -37.36 -2.64 -34.94
CA LEU A 536 -36.13 -1.88 -35.16
C LEU A 536 -34.92 -2.80 -35.37
N GLN A 537 -34.87 -3.97 -34.70
CA GLN A 537 -33.87 -5.00 -34.99
C GLN A 537 -33.98 -5.48 -36.45
N ALA A 538 -35.21 -5.76 -36.92
CA ALA A 538 -35.48 -6.16 -38.29
C ALA A 538 -35.14 -5.05 -39.30
N HIS A 539 -35.42 -3.79 -38.97
CA HIS A 539 -35.06 -2.66 -39.83
C HIS A 539 -33.54 -2.48 -39.98
N TYR A 540 -32.79 -2.60 -38.87
CA TYR A 540 -31.32 -2.58 -38.88
C TYR A 540 -30.73 -3.73 -39.70
N GLN A 541 -31.24 -4.95 -39.51
CA GLN A 541 -30.80 -6.13 -40.28
C GLN A 541 -31.06 -5.94 -41.78
N ALA A 542 -32.24 -5.46 -42.18
CA ALA A 542 -32.56 -5.21 -43.59
C ALA A 542 -31.66 -4.13 -44.24
N GLN A 543 -31.28 -3.08 -43.49
CA GLN A 543 -30.31 -2.08 -43.97
C GLN A 543 -28.88 -2.65 -44.07
N ALA A 544 -28.46 -3.51 -43.13
CA ALA A 544 -27.16 -4.19 -43.17
C ALA A 544 -27.06 -5.19 -44.34
N GLU A 545 -28.13 -5.95 -44.61
CA GLU A 545 -28.23 -6.83 -45.79
C GLU A 545 -28.25 -6.05 -47.11
N ALA A 546 -28.78 -4.83 -47.11
CA ALA A 546 -28.71 -3.90 -48.25
C ALA A 546 -27.30 -3.29 -48.46
N GLY A 547 -26.33 -3.58 -47.59
CA GLY A 547 -24.94 -3.13 -47.72
C GLY A 547 -24.68 -1.68 -47.27
N VAL A 548 -25.58 -1.10 -46.46
CA VAL A 548 -25.36 0.23 -45.86
C VAL A 548 -24.13 0.18 -44.95
N PRO A 549 -23.19 1.15 -45.01
CA PRO A 549 -21.98 1.12 -44.18
C PRO A 549 -22.33 1.32 -42.69
N PRO A 550 -21.59 0.68 -41.76
CA PRO A 550 -21.96 0.63 -40.34
C PRO A 550 -22.08 2.00 -39.66
N ALA A 551 -21.33 3.01 -40.10
CA ALA A 551 -21.43 4.37 -39.57
C ALA A 551 -22.75 5.09 -39.95
N GLU A 552 -23.36 4.76 -41.10
CA GLU A 552 -24.65 5.32 -41.51
C GLU A 552 -25.81 4.58 -40.81
N LEU A 553 -25.66 3.27 -40.58
CA LEU A 553 -26.53 2.47 -39.73
C LEU A 553 -26.55 2.97 -38.27
N GLU A 554 -25.38 3.26 -37.71
CA GLU A 554 -25.23 3.80 -36.35
C GLU A 554 -25.85 5.21 -36.22
N ALA A 555 -25.57 6.11 -37.16
CA ALA A 555 -26.20 7.43 -37.20
C ALA A 555 -27.74 7.35 -37.34
N SER A 556 -28.25 6.38 -38.11
CA SER A 556 -29.68 6.15 -38.29
C SER A 556 -30.34 5.59 -37.02
N LEU A 557 -29.68 4.69 -36.29
CA LEU A 557 -30.15 4.24 -34.97
C LEU A 557 -30.17 5.37 -33.95
N LEU A 558 -29.12 6.20 -33.90
CA LEU A 558 -29.06 7.35 -32.99
C LEU A 558 -30.14 8.41 -33.31
N GLN A 559 -30.57 8.54 -34.57
CA GLN A 559 -31.74 9.36 -34.94
C GLN A 559 -33.10 8.72 -34.62
N LEU A 560 -33.17 7.40 -34.41
CA LEU A 560 -34.39 6.69 -34.02
C LEU A 560 -34.52 6.51 -32.50
N LEU A 561 -33.45 6.81 -31.75
CA LEU A 561 -33.39 6.75 -30.28
C LEU A 561 -33.45 8.13 -29.60
N ALA A 562 -33.58 9.22 -30.37
CA ALA A 562 -33.57 10.61 -29.92
C ALA A 562 -34.92 11.32 -30.17
#